data_AF-A0A352GP59-F1
#
_entry.id   AF-A0A352GP59-F1
#
_cell.length_a   1.000
_cell.length_b   1.000
_cell.length_c   1.000
_cell.angle_alpha   90.00
_cell.angle_beta   90.00
_cell.angle_gamma   90.00
#
_symmetry.space_group_name_H-M   'P 1'
#
loop_
_entity.id
_entity.type
_entity.pdbx_description
1 polymer ?
#
loop_
_entity_poly.entity_id
_entity_poly.type
_entity_poly.pdbx_seq_one_letter_code
_entity_poly.pdbx_strand_id
1 'polypeptide(L)' 'MYADNTLTPREAVRLCALGTLASGPRRYSDLAGEIRHFTSHVLGPSLDVMGTSIELLKYEGLVTAT' A
#
# COMPACT_ATOMS: atom_id res chain seq x y z
N MET A 1 -3.36 -26.49 -12.72
CA MET A 1 -3.37 -25.15 -13.35
C MET A 1 -2.38 -24.31 -12.56
N TYR A 2 -1.31 -23.79 -13.17
CA TYR A 2 -0.37 -22.93 -12.44
C TYR A 2 -1.16 -21.74 -11.89
N ALA A 3 -1.23 -21.61 -10.57
CA ALA A 3 -1.76 -20.40 -9.96
C ALA A 3 -0.81 -19.27 -10.36
N ASP A 4 -1.33 -18.31 -11.13
CA ASP A 4 -0.58 -17.12 -11.48
C ASP A 4 -0.33 -16.36 -10.17
N ASN A 5 0.90 -16.46 -9.65
CA ASN A 5 1.34 -15.83 -8.40
C ASN A 5 1.76 -14.36 -8.62
N THR A 6 1.36 -13.77 -9.74
CA THR A 6 1.63 -12.37 -10.05
C THR A 6 0.80 -11.48 -9.13
N LEU A 7 1.47 -10.50 -8.51
CA LEU A 7 0.78 -9.52 -7.67
C LEU A 7 -0.19 -8.70 -8.50
N THR A 8 -1.43 -8.60 -8.02
CA THR A 8 -2.37 -7.62 -8.55
C THR A 8 -1.90 -6.20 -8.19
N PRO A 9 -2.33 -5.15 -8.92
CA PRO A 9 -1.98 -3.77 -8.59
C PRO A 9 -2.30 -3.40 -7.14
N ARG A 10 -3.42 -3.91 -6.61
CA ARG A 10 -3.83 -3.71 -5.21
C ARG A 10 -2.86 -4.35 -4.23
N GLU A 11 -2.42 -5.58 -4.49
CA GLU A 11 -1.45 -6.28 -3.64
C GLU A 11 -0.07 -5.62 -3.69
N ALA A 12 0.34 -5.10 -4.85
CA ALA A 12 1.59 -4.34 -4.97
C ALA A 12 1.57 -3.05 -4.13
N VAL A 13 0.44 -2.31 -4.13
CA VAL A 13 0.27 -1.12 -3.27
C VAL A 13 0.29 -1.50 -1.79
N ARG A 14 -0.36 -2.61 -1.41
CA ARG A 14 -0.33 -3.12 -0.02
C ARG A 14 1.06 -3.53 0.41
N LEU A 15 1.81 -4.21 -0.46
CA LEU A 15 3.20 -4.60 -0.21
C LEU A 15 4.08 -3.37 0.02
N CYS A 16 3.91 -2.33 -0.81
CA CYS A 16 4.60 -1.05 -0.61
C CYS A 16 4.27 -0.44 0.75
N ALA A 17 2.99 -0.39 1.14
CA ALA A 17 2.56 0.14 2.43
C ALA A 17 3.18 -0.61 3.62
N LEU A 18 3.13 -1.94 3.60
CA LEU A 18 3.67 -2.79 4.65
C LEU A 18 5.20 -2.69 4.72
N GLY A 19 5.89 -2.64 3.57
CA GLY A 19 7.34 -2.44 3.51
C GLY A 19 7.79 -1.09 4.09
N THR A 20 7.05 -0.02 3.79
CA THR A 20 7.31 1.30 4.39
C THR A 20 7.11 1.29 5.90
N LEU A 21 6.04 0.66 6.40
CA LEU A 21 5.78 0.53 7.84
C LEU A 21 6.76 -0.39 8.55
N ALA A 22 7.30 -1.39 7.87
CA ALA A 22 8.37 -2.25 8.42
C ALA A 22 9.65 -1.47 8.73
N SER A 23 9.86 -0.31 8.09
CA SER A 23 10.99 0.58 8.41
C SER A 23 10.74 1.45 9.65
N GLY A 24 9.49 1.57 10.10
CA GLY A 24 9.13 2.26 11.34
C GLY A 24 7.70 2.82 11.34
N PRO A 25 7.18 3.21 12.52
CA PRO A 25 5.85 3.83 12.64
C PRO A 25 5.75 5.14 11.85
N ARG A 26 4.63 5.33 11.14
CA ARG A 26 4.34 6.52 10.33
C ARG A 26 2.93 7.02 10.61
N ARG A 27 2.72 8.34 10.48
CA ARG A 27 1.35 8.89 10.41
C ARG A 27 0.70 8.46 9.10
N TYR A 28 -0.62 8.33 9.11
CA TYR A 28 -1.39 7.94 7.94
C TYR A 28 -1.16 8.86 6.73
N SER A 29 -1.13 10.18 6.96
CA SER A 29 -0.87 11.18 5.92
C SER A 29 0.46 10.96 5.22
N ASP A 30 1.50 10.69 6.01
CA ASP A 30 2.87 10.56 5.52
C ASP A 30 3.00 9.25 4.73
N LEU A 31 2.43 8.16 5.27
CA LEU A 31 2.38 6.87 4.59
C LEU A 31 1.62 6.96 3.25
N ALA A 32 0.42 7.54 3.26
CA ALA A 32 -0.38 7.69 2.04
C ALA A 32 0.32 8.56 0.99
N GLY A 33 1.01 9.63 1.43
CA GLY A 33 1.81 10.50 0.57
C GLY A 33 3.01 9.78 -0.05
N GLU A 34 3.80 9.06 0.76
CA GLU A 34 4.97 8.31 0.30
C GLU A 34 4.60 7.23 -0.70
N ILE A 35 3.57 6.43 -0.42
CA ILE A 35 3.12 5.38 -1.35
C ILE A 35 2.65 6.04 -2.64
N ARG A 36 1.91 7.16 -2.58
CA ARG A 36 1.42 7.85 -3.80
C ARG A 36 2.55 8.41 -4.62
N HIS A 37 3.56 8.97 -3.96
CA HIS A 37 4.76 9.43 -4.62
C HIS A 37 5.48 8.27 -5.32
N PHE A 38 5.67 7.14 -4.64
CA PHE A 38 6.33 5.97 -5.21
C PHE A 38 5.54 5.36 -6.38
N THR A 39 4.25 5.07 -6.21
CA THR A 39 3.44 4.41 -7.23
C THR A 39 3.25 5.30 -8.47
N SER A 40 3.12 6.62 -8.29
CA SER A 40 3.01 7.54 -9.43
C SER A 40 4.29 7.64 -10.24
N HIS A 41 5.47 7.51 -9.61
CA HIS A 41 6.75 7.45 -10.33
C HIS A 41 6.95 6.13 -11.08
N VAL A 42 6.47 5.02 -10.52
CA VAL A 42 6.67 3.68 -11.13
C VAL A 42 5.64 3.38 -12.22
N LEU A 43 4.37 3.73 -12.00
CA LEU A 43 3.25 3.35 -12.87
C LEU A 43 2.65 4.54 -13.65
N GLY A 44 3.09 5.76 -13.40
CA GLY A 44 2.46 6.98 -13.93
C GLY A 44 1.24 7.43 -13.12
N PRO A 45 0.56 8.51 -13.53
CA PRO A 45 -0.55 9.10 -12.79
C PRO A 45 -1.75 8.15 -12.71
N SER A 46 -1.83 7.36 -11.64
CA SER A 46 -2.90 6.41 -11.37
C SER A 46 -3.71 6.87 -10.16
N LEU A 47 -5.01 7.12 -10.35
CA LEU A 47 -5.87 7.79 -9.35
C LEU A 47 -6.71 6.86 -8.46
N ASP A 48 -6.88 5.58 -8.80
CA ASP A 48 -8.01 4.82 -8.24
C ASP A 48 -7.67 3.87 -7.06
N VAL A 49 -6.41 3.46 -6.85
CA VAL A 49 -6.12 2.25 -6.03
C VAL A 49 -5.68 2.55 -4.58
N MET A 50 -5.50 3.81 -4.22
CA MET A 50 -4.69 4.14 -3.04
C MET A 50 -5.45 4.37 -1.74
N GLY A 51 -6.54 5.15 -1.77
CA GLY A 51 -7.23 5.58 -0.55
C GLY A 51 -7.83 4.42 0.26
N THR A 52 -8.47 3.48 -0.42
CA THR A 52 -9.19 2.36 0.21
C THR A 52 -8.26 1.24 0.70
N SER A 53 -7.04 1.15 0.17
CA SER A 53 -6.17 -0.01 0.40
C SER A 53 -5.47 0.02 1.75
N ILE A 54 -5.10 1.21 2.25
CA ILE A 54 -4.32 1.38 3.48
C ILE A 54 -5.20 1.24 4.72
N GLU A 55 -6.42 1.79 4.71
CA GLU A 55 -7.34 1.64 5.84
C GLU A 55 -7.78 0.19 6.05
N LEU A 56 -7.96 -0.56 4.96
CA LEU A 56 -8.26 -1.98 5.02
C LEU A 56 -7.16 -2.80 5.73
N LEU A 57 -5.90 -2.36 5.72
CA LEU A 57 -4.83 -3.05 6.46
C LEU A 57 -5.09 -3.04 7.98
N LYS A 58 -5.77 -2.02 8.49
CA LYS A 58 -6.19 -1.96 9.91
C LYS A 58 -7.32 -2.96 10.18
N TYR A 59 -8.32 -2.99 9.30
CA TYR A 59 -9.45 -3.91 9.43
C TYR A 59 -9.04 -5.38 9.32
N GLU A 60 -8.02 -5.67 8.51
CA GLU A 60 -7.43 -7.02 8.36
C GLU A 60 -6.45 -7.38 9.49
N GLY A 61 -6.18 -6.47 10.44
CA GLY A 61 -5.27 -6.72 11.56
C GLY A 61 -3.78 -6.72 11.19
N LEU A 62 -3.43 -6.23 9.99
CA LEU A 62 -2.04 -6.18 9.51
C LEU A 62 -1.28 -4.96 10.04
N VAL A 63 -1.99 -3.91 10.44
CA VAL A 63 -1.42 -2.66 10.98
C VAL A 63 -2.27 -2.19 12.15
N THR A 64 -1.64 -1.70 13.21
CA THR A 64 -2.32 -1.07 14.34
C THR A 64 -2.30 0.45 14.22
N ALA A 65 -3.39 1.11 14.60
CA ALA A 65 -3.39 2.54 14.86
C ALA A 65 -3.11 2.73 16.34
N THR A 66 -2.01 3.40 16.66
CA THR A 66 -1.69 3.82 18.04
C THR A 66 -2.12 5.26 18.24
#